data_AF-K1RA61-F1
#
_entry.id   AF-K1RA61-F1
#
_cell.length_a   1.000
_cell.length_b   1.000
_cell.length_c   1.000
_cell.angle_alpha   90.00
_cell.angle_beta   90.00
_cell.angle_gamma   90.00
#
_symmetry.space_group_name_H-M   'P 1'
#
loop_
_entity.id
_entity.type
_entity.pdbx_description
1 polymer ?
#
loop_
_entity_poly.entity_id
_entity_poly.type
_entity_poly.pdbx_seq_one_letter_code
_entity_poly.pdbx_strand_id
1 'polypeptide(L)'
;MAELFEENGGQLGIEFDQREEIRTKFGGSTDMGNVSHVVPSIHPKFYIGTTVSNHSKGFTTAAATDVAQTYSLNVAKALAMTAIDILSKPELLPRIQEDFHKDIKGTS
;
A
#
# COMPACT_ATOMS: atom_id res chain seq x y z
N MET A 1 -8.27 -0.65 -6.64
CA MET A 1 -8.02 -0.35 -5.20
C MET A 1 -6.70 0.40 -4.98
N ALA A 2 -5.58 -0.04 -5.57
CA ALA A 2 -4.30 0.67 -5.45
C ALA A 2 -4.37 2.12 -5.95
N GLU A 3 -5.02 2.37 -7.08
CA GLU A 3 -5.21 3.73 -7.63
C GLU A 3 -5.95 4.67 -6.66
N LEU A 4 -6.97 4.16 -5.98
CA LEU A 4 -7.71 4.92 -4.97
C LEU A 4 -6.83 5.29 -3.76
N PHE A 5 -5.92 4.38 -3.37
CA PHE A 5 -4.92 4.67 -2.35
C PHE A 5 -3.89 5.70 -2.82
N GLU A 6 -3.45 5.63 -4.08
CA GLU A 6 -2.53 6.62 -4.67
C GLU A 6 -3.18 8.01 -4.75
N GLU A 7 -4.45 8.11 -5.15
CA GLU A 7 -5.21 9.36 -5.19
C GLU A 7 -5.33 9.99 -3.78
N ASN A 8 -5.74 9.20 -2.80
CA ASN A 8 -5.85 9.64 -1.41
C ASN A 8 -4.49 10.02 -0.80
N GLY A 9 -3.44 9.27 -1.12
CA GLY A 9 -2.07 9.59 -0.71
C GLY A 9 -1.56 10.88 -1.33
N GLY A 10 -1.86 11.13 -2.61
CA GLY A 10 -1.48 12.35 -3.31
C GLY A 10 -2.09 13.61 -2.67
N GLN A 11 -3.33 13.53 -2.20
CA GLN A 11 -3.96 14.62 -1.44
C GLN A 11 -3.25 14.93 -0.11
N LEU A 12 -2.51 13.96 0.45
CA LEU A 12 -1.70 14.10 1.66
C LEU A 12 -0.23 14.44 1.36
N GLY A 13 0.11 14.69 0.09
CA GLY A 13 1.47 14.99 -0.35
C GLY A 13 2.40 13.78 -0.43
N ILE A 14 1.86 12.55 -0.49
CA ILE A 14 2.67 11.36 -0.75
C ILE A 14 3.02 11.32 -2.23
N GLU A 15 4.32 11.26 -2.52
CA GLU A 15 4.81 11.05 -3.89
C GLU A 15 4.95 9.55 -4.16
N PHE A 16 4.34 9.09 -5.25
CA PHE A 16 4.40 7.70 -5.68
C PHE A 16 5.38 7.55 -6.84
N ASP A 17 6.31 6.60 -6.70
CA ASP A 17 7.26 6.28 -7.75
C ASP A 17 6.57 5.44 -8.84
N GLN A 18 6.40 6.05 -10.00
CA GLN A 18 5.67 5.45 -11.13
C GLN A 18 6.55 4.55 -12.01
N ARG A 19 7.84 4.35 -11.67
CA ARG A 19 8.71 3.49 -12.46
C ARG A 19 8.29 2.02 -12.35
N GLU A 20 8.11 1.36 -13.49
CA GLU A 20 7.71 -0.05 -13.56
C GLU A 20 8.62 -0.99 -12.76
N GLU A 21 9.92 -0.73 -12.74
CA GLU A 21 10.91 -1.49 -11.95
C GLU A 21 10.62 -1.48 -10.44
N ILE A 22 9.96 -0.42 -9.94
CA ILE A 22 9.55 -0.28 -8.55
C ILE A 22 8.17 -0.91 -8.34
N ARG A 23 7.23 -0.68 -9.26
CA ARG A 23 5.85 -1.20 -9.20
C ARG A 23 5.79 -2.72 -9.30
N THR A 24 6.66 -3.32 -10.10
CA THR A 24 6.74 -4.77 -10.32
C THR A 24 7.73 -5.47 -9.38
N LYS A 25 8.34 -4.75 -8.42
CA LYS A 25 9.27 -5.32 -7.45
C LYS A 25 8.53 -6.14 -6.39
N PHE A 26 8.18 -7.37 -6.75
CA PHE A 26 7.68 -8.37 -5.83
C PHE A 26 8.84 -8.93 -5.01
N GLY A 27 8.76 -8.76 -3.69
CA GLY A 27 9.80 -9.23 -2.78
C GLY A 27 9.40 -9.01 -1.34
N GLY A 28 9.40 -10.09 -0.57
CA GLY A 28 8.98 -10.16 0.83
C GLY A 28 8.06 -11.36 1.05
N SER A 29 8.50 -12.33 1.85
CA SER A 29 7.62 -13.39 2.34
C SER A 29 6.69 -12.75 3.39
N THR A 30 5.42 -12.60 3.04
CA THR A 30 4.42 -11.96 3.91
C THR A 30 3.15 -12.79 3.94
N ASP A 31 2.50 -12.82 5.10
CA ASP A 31 1.15 -13.36 5.28
C ASP A 31 0.12 -12.66 4.38
N MET A 32 0.33 -11.37 4.09
CA MET A 32 -0.49 -10.59 3.17
C MET A 32 -0.55 -11.18 1.75
N GLY A 33 0.51 -11.88 1.31
CA GLY A 33 0.48 -12.64 0.05
C GLY A 33 -0.61 -13.70 0.04
N ASN A 34 -0.74 -14.48 1.12
CA ASN A 34 -1.81 -15.49 1.25
C ASN A 34 -3.20 -14.83 1.28
N VAL A 35 -3.35 -13.70 1.99
CA VAL A 35 -4.62 -12.95 2.05
C VAL A 35 -5.02 -12.43 0.67
N SER A 36 -4.04 -11.99 -0.13
CA SER A 36 -4.28 -11.47 -1.48
C SER A 36 -4.76 -12.51 -2.50
N HIS A 37 -4.79 -13.80 -2.15
CA HIS A 37 -5.45 -14.84 -2.95
C HIS A 37 -6.92 -15.06 -2.59
N VAL A 38 -7.39 -14.51 -1.47
CA VAL A 38 -8.74 -14.77 -0.95
C VAL A 38 -9.62 -13.53 -1.04
N VAL A 39 -9.04 -12.34 -0.81
CA VAL A 39 -9.77 -11.07 -0.84
C VAL A 39 -8.97 -9.97 -1.53
N PRO A 40 -9.64 -8.95 -2.12
CA PRO A 40 -8.97 -7.77 -2.65
C PRO A 40 -8.05 -7.15 -1.60
N SER A 41 -6.78 -6.96 -1.95
CA SER A 41 -5.72 -6.60 -1.00
C SER A 41 -4.73 -5.60 -1.62
N ILE A 42 -4.17 -4.70 -0.80
CA ILE A 42 -3.02 -3.86 -1.16
C ILE A 42 -1.96 -3.95 -0.05
N HIS A 43 -0.68 -3.93 -0.42
CA HIS A 43 0.42 -3.93 0.53
C HIS A 43 1.42 -2.81 0.20
N PRO A 44 1.08 -1.55 0.54
CA PRO A 44 1.92 -0.42 0.21
C PRO A 44 3.22 -0.45 1.03
N LYS A 45 4.34 -0.22 0.35
CA LYS A 45 5.63 0.08 0.98
C LYS A 45 5.86 1.59 0.91
N PHE A 46 6.44 2.14 1.96
CA PHE A 46 6.67 3.58 2.05
C PHE A 46 8.03 3.89 2.67
N TYR A 47 8.53 5.08 2.35
CA TYR A 47 9.78 5.60 2.88
C TYR A 47 9.61 6.11 4.30
N ILE A 48 10.58 5.87 5.17
CA ILE A 48 10.55 6.30 6.58
C ILE A 48 11.65 7.32 6.92
N GLY A 49 12.27 7.96 5.93
CA GLY A 49 13.35 8.91 6.19
C GLY A 49 14.75 8.30 6.28
N THR A 50 14.96 7.04 5.83
CA THR A 50 16.29 6.42 5.83
C THR A 50 16.57 5.54 4.62
N THR A 51 17.83 5.51 4.19
CA THR A 51 18.36 4.59 3.17
C THR A 51 18.91 3.30 3.80
N VAL A 52 18.91 3.18 5.13
CA VAL A 52 19.35 1.97 5.83
C VAL A 52 18.42 0.82 5.48
N SER A 53 18.98 -0.37 5.20
CA SER A 53 18.20 -1.54 4.85
C SER A 53 17.24 -1.94 5.97
N ASN A 54 16.02 -2.34 5.59
CA ASN A 54 15.13 -3.08 6.46
C ASN A 54 15.84 -4.36 6.96
N HIS A 55 15.42 -4.86 8.14
CA HIS A 55 16.09 -5.95 8.87
C HIS A 55 17.47 -5.62 9.47
N SER A 56 17.70 -4.36 9.85
CA SER A 56 18.91 -3.94 10.55
C SER A 56 18.59 -3.16 11.83
N LYS A 57 19.53 -3.14 12.78
CA LYS A 57 19.42 -2.30 13.99
C LYS A 57 19.29 -0.81 13.65
N GLY A 58 19.98 -0.37 12.59
CA GLY A 58 19.89 1.01 12.12
C GLY A 58 18.49 1.38 11.63
N PHE A 59 17.79 0.45 10.97
CA PHE A 59 16.40 0.66 10.58
C PHE A 59 15.47 0.75 11.78
N THR A 60 15.70 -0.07 12.83
CA THR A 60 14.95 0.04 14.10
C THR A 60 15.08 1.43 14.71
N THR A 61 16.31 1.96 14.77
CA THR A 61 16.54 3.33 15.27
C THR A 61 15.84 4.37 14.38
N ALA A 62 15.94 4.25 13.06
CA ALA A 62 15.30 5.18 12.13
C ALA A 62 13.77 5.17 12.22
N ALA A 63 13.16 3.98 12.34
CA ALA A 63 11.71 3.82 12.45
C ALA A 63 11.13 4.43 13.73
N ALA A 64 11.94 4.58 14.79
CA ALA A 64 11.53 5.20 16.05
C ALA A 64 11.53 6.74 16.01
N THR A 65 11.94 7.36 14.91
CA THR A 65 12.04 8.83 14.80
C THR A 65 10.72 9.51 14.43
N ASP A 66 10.55 10.76 14.83
CA ASP A 66 9.39 11.59 14.44
C ASP A 66 9.27 11.77 12.91
N VAL A 67 10.41 11.76 12.21
CA VAL A 67 10.44 11.77 10.73
C VAL A 67 9.75 10.52 10.17
N ALA A 68 10.14 9.32 10.64
CA ALA A 68 9.49 8.07 10.24
C ALA A 68 8.00 8.04 10.62
N GLN A 69 7.63 8.59 11.78
CA GLN A 69 6.24 8.67 12.21
C GLN A 69 5.40 9.60 11.33
N THR A 70 5.98 10.70 10.85
CA THR A 70 5.30 11.61 9.92
C THR A 70 4.91 10.89 8.62
N TYR A 71 5.85 10.14 8.01
CA TYR A 71 5.55 9.33 6.84
C TYR A 71 4.50 8.24 7.14
N SER A 72 4.65 7.55 8.28
CA SER A 72 3.73 6.49 8.70
C SER A 72 2.30 7.00 8.88
N LEU A 73 2.13 8.18 9.48
CA LEU A 73 0.83 8.81 9.68
C LEU A 73 0.16 9.19 8.36
N ASN A 74 0.92 9.70 7.38
CA ASN A 74 0.36 10.01 6.07
C ASN A 74 -0.15 8.76 5.35
N VAL A 75 0.62 7.67 5.38
CA VAL A 75 0.19 6.38 4.80
C VAL A 75 -1.01 5.81 5.54
N ALA A 76 -1.03 5.88 6.87
CA ALA A 76 -2.18 5.42 7.67
C ALA A 76 -3.46 6.20 7.33
N LYS A 77 -3.36 7.52 7.14
CA LYS A 77 -4.48 8.36 6.69
C LYS A 77 -4.94 7.98 5.28
N ALA A 78 -4.03 7.77 4.34
CA ALA A 78 -4.38 7.34 2.99
C ALA A 78 -5.12 5.99 2.98
N LEU A 79 -4.67 5.02 3.80
CA LEU A 79 -5.38 3.75 4.00
C LEU A 79 -6.79 3.96 4.58
N ALA A 80 -6.92 4.80 5.61
CA ALA A 80 -8.21 5.10 6.23
C ALA A 80 -9.17 5.79 5.24
N MET A 81 -8.69 6.77 4.48
CA MET A 81 -9.47 7.44 3.43
C MET A 81 -9.93 6.44 2.37
N THR A 82 -9.05 5.53 1.93
CA THR A 82 -9.39 4.47 0.98
C THR A 82 -10.50 3.57 1.52
N ALA A 83 -10.43 3.16 2.78
CA ALA A 83 -11.48 2.35 3.41
C ALA A 83 -12.80 3.13 3.51
N ILE A 84 -12.77 4.40 3.91
CA ILE A 84 -13.96 5.27 4.00
C ILE A 84 -14.61 5.42 2.63
N ASP A 85 -13.82 5.64 1.57
CA ASP A 85 -14.32 5.73 0.20
C ASP A 85 -15.04 4.45 -0.20
N ILE A 86 -14.41 3.29 0.00
CA ILE A 86 -15.00 1.99 -0.33
C ILE A 86 -16.32 1.75 0.41
N LEU A 87 -16.40 2.16 1.69
CA LEU A 87 -17.61 2.00 2.51
C LEU A 87 -18.71 3.01 2.16
N SER A 88 -18.35 4.20 1.68
CA SER A 88 -19.29 5.30 1.45
C SER A 88 -19.77 5.41 -0.01
N LYS A 89 -19.03 4.84 -0.95
CA LYS A 89 -19.31 4.87 -2.40
C LYS A 89 -19.68 3.46 -2.87
N PRO A 90 -20.98 3.12 -2.95
CA PRO A 90 -21.45 1.74 -3.18
C PRO A 90 -21.00 1.14 -4.50
N GLU A 91 -20.60 1.95 -5.48
CA GLU A 91 -20.08 1.52 -6.77
C GLU A 91 -18.64 1.00 -6.74
N LEU A 92 -17.86 1.31 -5.69
CA LEU A 92 -16.44 0.97 -5.64
C LEU A 92 -16.20 -0.50 -5.29
N LEU A 93 -16.92 -1.04 -4.30
CA LEU A 93 -16.70 -2.42 -3.86
C LEU A 93 -16.95 -3.45 -4.98
N PRO A 94 -18.04 -3.37 -5.77
CA PRO A 94 -18.25 -4.29 -6.89
C PRO A 94 -17.13 -4.24 -7.92
N ARG A 95 -16.61 -3.05 -8.25
CA ARG A 95 -15.49 -2.89 -9.20
C ARG A 95 -14.21 -3.51 -8.66
N ILE A 96 -13.88 -3.26 -7.40
CA ILE A 96 -12.70 -3.84 -6.74
C ILE A 96 -12.77 -5.37 -6.71
N GLN A 97 -13.95 -5.93 -6.45
CA GLN A 97 -14.17 -7.37 -6.50
C GLN A 97 -14.05 -7.93 -7.93
N GLU A 98 -14.56 -7.21 -8.93
CA GLU A 98 -14.43 -7.61 -10.33
C GLU A 98 -12.96 -7.67 -10.77
N ASP A 99 -12.19 -6.61 -10.49
CA ASP A 99 -10.76 -6.52 -10.81
C ASP A 99 -9.99 -7.67 -10.15
N PHE A 100 -10.24 -7.89 -8.86
CA PHE A 100 -9.64 -9.00 -8.11
C PHE A 100 -9.90 -10.37 -8.74
N HIS A 101 -11.14 -10.65 -9.17
CA HIS A 101 -11.46 -11.91 -9.81
C HIS A 101 -10.80 -12.07 -11.19
N LYS A 102 -10.55 -10.96 -11.91
CA LYS A 102 -9.81 -10.99 -13.19
C LYS A 102 -8.35 -11.34 -12.93
N ASP A 103 -7.72 -10.71 -11.94
CA ASP A 103 -6.32 -10.93 -11.59
C ASP A 103 -6.06 -12.38 -11.17
N ILE A 104 -6.89 -12.95 -10.30
CA ILE A 104 -6.72 -14.34 -9.84
C ILE A 104 -6.96 -15.36 -10.95
N LYS A 105 -7.93 -15.12 -11.84
CA LYS A 105 -8.18 -16.01 -12.99
C LYS A 105 -7.05 -15.97 -14.01
N GLY A 106 -6.36 -14.83 -14.16
CA GLY A 106 -5.20 -14.69 -15.03
C GLY A 106 -3.92 -15.36 -14.51
N THR A 107 -3.90 -15.76 -13.24
CA THR A 107 -2.78 -16.49 -12.60
C THR A 107 -2.94 -18.01 -12.58
N SER A 108 -3.97 -18.56 -13.26
CA SER A 108 -4.22 -20.01 -13.39
C SER A 108 -3.76 -20.57 -14.74
#